data_AF-A0A543II58-F1
#
_entry.id   AF-A0A543II58-F1
#
_cell.length_a   1.000
_cell.length_b   1.000
_cell.length_c   1.000
_cell.angle_alpha   90.00
_cell.angle_beta   90.00
_cell.angle_gamma   90.00
#
_symmetry.space_group_name_H-M   'P 1'
#
loop_
_entity.id
_entity.type
_entity.pdbx_description
1 polymer ?
#
loop_
_entity_poly.entity_id
_entity_poly.type
_entity_poly.pdbx_seq_one_letter_code
_entity_poly.pdbx_strand_id
1 'polypeptide(L)'
;MLIVTTDGVAGYEIASVLGEVLATATGAEQGAPQPGHGGSSATFRVTGEQPSAGLAAARREAVDRLREEARRKGANAVVGMRFDTAAVGGVLEVCAYGTAVWAEAAQHRDTAHPRQRPQPHPQGPLPPYGDPNGGPPMAARNLTMGIQDRPR
;
A
#
# COMPACT_ATOMS: atom_id res chain seq x y z
N MET A 1 -16.63 1.02 6.72
CA MET A 1 -15.45 1.90 6.62
C MET A 1 -14.21 1.04 6.60
N LEU A 2 -13.38 1.21 5.58
CA LEU A 2 -12.15 0.46 5.36
C LEU A 2 -11.03 1.01 6.26
N ILE A 3 -10.25 0.14 6.90
CA ILE A 3 -9.10 0.52 7.71
C ILE A 3 -7.95 -0.38 7.28
N VAL A 4 -6.85 0.22 6.84
CA VAL A 4 -5.68 -0.51 6.34
C VAL A 4 -4.41 -0.04 7.02
N THR A 5 -3.45 -0.95 7.11
CA THR A 5 -2.10 -0.67 7.59
C THR A 5 -1.19 -0.14 6.48
N THR A 6 -1.57 -0.31 5.22
CA THR A 6 -0.86 0.28 4.07
C THR A 6 -1.11 1.77 3.98
N ASP A 7 -0.18 2.50 3.37
CA ASP A 7 -0.31 3.96 3.18
C ASP A 7 -1.38 4.33 2.12
N GLY A 8 -1.69 3.39 1.23
CA GLY A 8 -2.75 3.51 0.24
C GLY A 8 -3.59 2.25 0.13
N VAL A 9 -4.66 2.32 -0.67
CA VAL A 9 -5.58 1.21 -0.91
C VAL A 9 -5.54 0.85 -2.39
N ALA A 10 -5.13 -0.38 -2.72
CA ALA A 10 -5.06 -0.82 -4.11
C ALA A 10 -6.43 -0.75 -4.80
N GLY A 11 -6.47 -0.17 -6.01
CA GLY A 11 -7.72 0.07 -6.73
C GLY A 11 -8.51 1.29 -6.25
N TYR A 12 -7.94 2.10 -5.34
CA TYR A 12 -8.51 3.37 -4.90
C TYR A 12 -7.47 4.48 -4.97
N GLU A 13 -7.93 5.70 -5.27
CA GLU A 13 -7.13 6.92 -5.15
C GLU A 13 -7.61 7.73 -3.94
N ILE A 14 -6.66 8.28 -3.18
CA ILE A 14 -6.97 9.17 -2.05
C ILE A 14 -7.31 10.53 -2.62
N ALA A 15 -8.59 10.89 -2.61
CA ALA A 15 -9.07 12.19 -3.10
C ALA A 15 -8.82 13.31 -2.09
N SER A 16 -8.85 13.02 -0.78
CA SER A 16 -8.60 14.03 0.25
C SER A 16 -8.13 13.38 1.55
N VAL A 17 -7.25 14.09 2.27
CA VAL A 17 -6.78 13.73 3.61
C VAL A 17 -7.50 14.61 4.64
N LEU A 18 -8.13 13.98 5.63
CA LEU A 18 -8.98 14.62 6.64
C LEU A 18 -8.28 14.73 8.01
N GLY A 19 -6.99 14.41 8.06
CA GLY A 19 -6.12 14.51 9.23
C GLY A 19 -5.94 13.21 9.98
N GLU A 20 -5.19 13.26 11.08
CA GLU A 20 -4.92 12.12 11.95
C GLU A 20 -6.17 11.68 12.72
N VAL A 21 -6.28 10.40 13.00
CA VAL A 21 -7.29 9.85 13.91
C VAL A 21 -6.60 9.01 14.96
N LEU A 22 -7.08 9.12 16.20
CA LEU A 22 -6.50 8.42 17.34
C LEU A 22 -7.63 7.94 18.26
N ALA A 23 -7.44 6.76 18.83
CA ALA A 23 -8.34 6.20 19.82
C ALA A 23 -7.59 5.29 20.78
N THR A 24 -7.96 5.32 22.06
CA THR A 24 -7.39 4.44 23.07
C THR A 24 -8.47 3.56 23.70
N ALA A 25 -8.06 2.36 24.09
CA ALA A 25 -8.85 1.43 24.86
C ALA A 25 -7.96 0.73 25.89
N THR A 26 -8.49 0.55 27.10
CA THR A 26 -7.80 -0.16 28.17
C THR A 26 -8.22 -1.62 28.17
N GLY A 27 -7.25 -2.52 28.05
CA GLY A 27 -7.45 -3.94 28.31
C GLY A 27 -7.43 -4.17 29.81
N ALA A 28 -8.61 -4.18 30.43
CA ALA A 28 -8.75 -4.84 31.72
C ALA A 28 -8.65 -6.34 31.48
N GLU A 29 -7.79 -7.04 32.22
CA GLU A 29 -7.95 -8.48 32.38
C GLU A 29 -9.32 -8.68 33.07
N GLN A 30 -10.36 -8.96 32.29
CA GLN A 30 -11.62 -9.45 32.83
C GLN A 30 -11.40 -10.89 33.32
N GLY A 31 -10.76 -10.98 34.47
CA GLY A 31 -10.72 -12.12 35.35
C GLY A 31 -10.67 -11.54 36.74
N ALA A 32 -11.79 -11.55 37.45
CA ALA A 32 -11.78 -11.32 38.89
C ALA A 32 -10.65 -12.16 39.51
N PRO A 33 -9.86 -11.63 40.46
CA PRO A 33 -8.83 -12.42 41.10
C PRO A 33 -9.51 -13.63 41.75
N GLN A 34 -9.30 -14.83 41.18
CA GLN A 34 -9.45 -16.02 41.97
C GLN A 34 -8.34 -15.95 43.03
N PRO A 35 -8.68 -15.93 44.34
CA PRO A 35 -7.67 -15.90 45.38
C PRO A 35 -6.91 -17.23 45.31
N GLY A 36 -5.66 -17.21 44.83
CA GLY A 36 -4.80 -18.40 44.85
C GLY A 36 -3.67 -18.51 43.83
N HIS A 37 -3.62 -17.72 42.75
CA HIS A 37 -2.58 -17.88 41.73
C HIS A 37 -1.55 -16.74 41.78
N GLY A 38 -0.62 -16.86 42.72
CA GLY A 38 0.69 -16.23 42.60
C GLY A 38 1.48 -16.90 41.49
N GLY A 39 2.01 -16.13 40.54
CA GLY A 39 2.77 -16.69 39.43
C GLY A 39 3.36 -15.63 38.50
N SER A 40 4.44 -15.01 38.96
CA SER A 40 5.56 -14.38 38.23
C SER A 40 5.33 -13.58 36.95
N SER A 41 5.68 -12.31 37.09
CA SER A 41 6.28 -11.42 36.10
C SER A 41 7.35 -12.09 35.20
N ALA A 42 7.45 -11.58 33.97
CA ALA A 42 8.66 -11.52 33.13
C ALA A 42 9.11 -12.73 32.28
N THR A 43 8.33 -13.79 32.09
CA THR A 43 8.69 -14.83 31.11
C THR A 43 8.22 -14.44 29.70
N PHE A 44 9.09 -13.77 28.96
CA PHE A 44 9.34 -13.98 27.53
C PHE A 44 8.30 -14.84 26.79
N ARG A 45 7.29 -14.18 26.19
CA ARG A 45 6.29 -14.81 25.33
C ARG A 45 6.92 -15.18 23.97
N VAL A 46 7.60 -16.32 23.93
CA VAL A 46 8.22 -16.90 22.71
C VAL A 46 7.50 -18.15 22.19
N THR A 47 6.32 -18.42 22.70
CA THR A 47 5.38 -19.40 22.14
C THR A 47 4.24 -18.63 21.51
N GLY A 48 3.79 -19.04 20.31
CA GLY A 48 2.75 -18.40 19.49
C GLY A 48 1.34 -18.41 20.12
N GLU A 49 1.27 -18.01 21.38
CA GLU A 49 0.09 -18.01 22.22
C GLU A 49 -0.76 -16.79 21.89
N GLN A 50 -2.03 -17.08 21.64
CA GLN A 50 -3.05 -16.12 21.31
C GLN A 50 -3.00 -14.93 22.29
N PRO A 51 -3.18 -13.68 21.81
CA PRO A 51 -3.28 -12.55 22.73
C PRO A 51 -4.34 -12.85 23.78
N SER A 52 -4.06 -12.53 25.04
CA SER A 52 -5.03 -12.73 26.13
C SER A 52 -6.38 -12.13 25.72
N ALA A 53 -7.49 -12.80 26.09
CA ALA A 53 -8.82 -12.40 25.64
C ALA A 53 -9.11 -10.90 25.86
N GLY A 54 -8.59 -10.33 26.96
CA GLY A 54 -8.67 -8.90 27.25
C GLY A 54 -7.91 -8.00 26.27
N LEU A 55 -6.71 -8.39 25.81
CA LEU A 55 -5.95 -7.63 24.82
C LEU A 55 -6.62 -7.64 23.44
N ALA A 56 -7.18 -8.79 23.04
CA ALA A 56 -7.92 -8.89 21.78
C ALA A 56 -9.18 -8.02 21.81
N ALA A 57 -9.89 -7.98 22.95
CA ALA A 57 -11.05 -7.10 23.16
C ALA A 57 -10.65 -5.61 23.12
N ALA A 58 -9.58 -5.22 23.82
CA ALA A 58 -9.08 -3.85 23.82
C ALA A 58 -8.68 -3.37 22.42
N ARG A 59 -8.01 -4.22 21.62
CA ARG A 59 -7.68 -3.90 20.22
C ARG A 59 -8.92 -3.65 19.36
N ARG A 60 -9.98 -4.45 19.52
CA ARG A 60 -11.24 -4.28 18.79
C ARG A 60 -11.91 -2.96 19.18
N GLU A 61 -12.03 -2.71 20.48
CA GLU A 61 -12.61 -1.46 21.00
C GLU A 61 -11.84 -0.22 20.51
N ALA A 62 -10.50 -0.26 20.53
CA ALA A 62 -9.68 0.84 20.02
C ALA A 62 -9.94 1.10 18.52
N VAL A 63 -10.07 0.05 17.70
CA VAL A 63 -10.38 0.17 16.27
C VAL A 63 -11.80 0.70 16.03
N ASP A 64 -12.77 0.28 16.83
CA ASP A 64 -14.15 0.76 16.70
C ASP A 64 -14.26 2.25 17.06
N ARG A 65 -13.59 2.70 18.13
CA ARG A 65 -13.48 4.12 18.47
C ARG A 65 -12.72 4.93 17.42
N LEU A 66 -11.62 4.39 16.89
CA LEU A 66 -10.89 5.01 15.78
C LEU A 66 -11.81 5.18 14.57
N ARG A 67 -12.66 4.19 14.33
CA ARG A 67 -13.62 4.22 13.23
C ARG A 67 -14.67 5.30 13.41
N GLU A 68 -15.19 5.46 14.61
CA GLU A 68 -16.15 6.52 14.91
C GLU A 68 -15.53 7.91 14.75
N GLU A 69 -14.29 8.09 15.20
CA GLU A 69 -13.56 9.35 15.04
C GLU A 69 -13.34 9.70 13.57
N ALA A 70 -12.92 8.73 12.75
CA ALA A 70 -12.79 8.93 11.31
C ALA A 70 -14.13 9.26 10.63
N ARG A 71 -15.23 8.60 11.04
CA ARG A 71 -16.58 8.92 10.54
C ARG A 71 -17.02 10.33 10.93
N ARG A 72 -16.71 10.79 12.15
CA ARG A 72 -16.99 12.17 12.58
C ARG A 72 -16.29 13.20 11.71
N LYS A 73 -15.09 12.88 11.21
CA LYS A 73 -14.33 13.71 10.26
C LYS A 73 -14.83 13.61 8.81
N GLY A 74 -15.84 12.80 8.53
CA GLY A 74 -16.38 12.58 7.18
C GLY A 74 -15.55 11.62 6.33
N ALA A 75 -14.63 10.85 6.93
CA ALA A 75 -13.79 9.91 6.20
C ALA A 75 -14.54 8.63 5.82
N ASN A 76 -14.15 8.03 4.71
CA ASN A 76 -14.65 6.73 4.26
C ASN A 76 -13.60 5.61 4.42
N ALA A 77 -12.34 5.98 4.71
CA ALA A 77 -11.26 5.05 4.98
C ALA A 77 -10.24 5.64 5.98
N VAL A 78 -9.47 4.74 6.62
CA VAL A 78 -8.28 5.08 7.40
C VAL A 78 -7.10 4.30 6.83
N VAL A 79 -6.01 5.01 6.53
CA VAL A 79 -4.76 4.43 6.01
C VAL A 79 -3.63 4.57 7.02
N GLY A 80 -2.55 3.80 6.83
CA GLY A 80 -1.38 3.85 7.70
C GLY A 80 -1.69 3.46 9.15
N MET A 81 -2.74 2.66 9.39
CA MET A 81 -3.17 2.36 10.74
C MET A 81 -2.12 1.55 11.50
N ARG A 82 -1.87 1.93 12.76
CA ARG A 82 -0.92 1.27 13.66
C ARG A 82 -1.52 1.13 15.06
N PHE A 83 -0.93 0.21 15.83
CA PHE A 83 -1.18 0.09 17.26
C PHE A 83 0.07 0.49 18.03
N ASP A 84 -0.13 1.21 19.13
CA ASP A 84 0.83 1.38 20.21
C ASP A 84 0.25 0.78 21.49
N THR A 85 1.10 0.30 22.40
CA THR A 85 0.65 -0.26 23.67
C THR A 85 1.52 0.24 24.80
N ALA A 86 0.91 0.80 25.83
CA ALA A 86 1.56 1.28 27.03
C ALA A 86 0.98 0.59 28.27
N ALA A 87 1.82 0.29 29.26
CA ALA A 87 1.35 -0.20 30.55
C ALA A 87 1.38 0.95 31.56
N VAL A 88 0.20 1.42 32.00
CA VAL A 88 0.06 2.53 32.94
C VAL A 88 -0.66 2.01 34.19
N GLY A 89 0.02 2.04 35.34
CA GLY A 89 -0.58 1.63 36.62
C GLY A 89 -1.02 0.15 36.68
N GLY A 90 -0.34 -0.73 35.95
CA GLY A 90 -0.69 -2.17 35.88
C GLY A 90 -1.83 -2.49 34.91
N VAL A 91 -2.38 -1.49 34.21
CA VAL A 91 -3.37 -1.67 33.15
C VAL A 91 -2.68 -1.53 31.79
N LEU A 92 -3.04 -2.41 30.85
CA LEU A 92 -2.54 -2.34 29.48
C LEU A 92 -3.45 -1.42 28.65
N GLU A 93 -2.92 -0.29 28.22
CA GLU A 93 -3.56 0.62 27.28
C GLU A 93 -3.14 0.26 25.84
N VAL A 94 -4.12 0.22 24.95
CA VAL A 94 -3.94 0.03 23.52
C VAL A 94 -4.37 1.32 22.82
N CYS A 95 -3.45 1.96 22.12
CA CYS A 95 -3.72 3.09 21.26
C CYS A 95 -3.76 2.64 19.80
N ALA A 96 -4.81 2.98 19.08
CA ALA A 96 -4.91 2.85 17.63
C ALA A 96 -4.81 4.24 17.02
N TYR A 97 -4.03 4.39 15.96
CA TYR A 97 -3.91 5.66 15.23
C TYR A 97 -3.70 5.43 13.74
N GLY A 98 -4.00 6.45 12.94
CA GLY A 98 -3.83 6.43 11.49
C GLY A 98 -4.25 7.75 10.86
N THR A 99 -4.40 7.75 9.54
CA THR A 99 -4.80 8.94 8.77
C THR A 99 -6.18 8.72 8.18
N ALA A 100 -7.12 9.60 8.51
CA ALA A 100 -8.46 9.60 7.94
C ALA A 100 -8.44 10.19 6.53
N VAL A 101 -9.03 9.48 5.58
CA VAL A 101 -9.03 9.87 4.16
C VAL A 101 -10.39 9.64 3.50
N TRP A 102 -10.62 10.36 2.42
CA TRP A 102 -11.63 10.06 1.43
C TRP A 102 -10.98 9.37 0.24
N ALA A 103 -11.25 8.07 0.06
CA ALA A 103 -10.75 7.26 -1.03
C ALA A 103 -11.85 6.97 -2.05
N GLU A 104 -11.55 7.15 -3.33
CA GLU A 104 -12.46 6.89 -4.45
C GLU A 104 -11.93 5.73 -5.28
N ALA A 105 -12.81 4.92 -5.88
CA ALA A 105 -12.36 3.80 -6.72
C ALA A 105 -11.57 4.35 -7.91
N ALA A 106 -10.33 3.89 -8.07
CA ALA A 106 -9.48 4.27 -9.18
C ALA A 106 -10.16 3.81 -10.47
N GLN A 107 -10.56 4.75 -11.33
CA GLN A 107 -11.10 4.38 -12.62
C GLN A 107 -10.00 3.68 -13.41
N HIS A 108 -10.27 2.46 -13.86
CA HIS A 108 -9.41 1.73 -14.80
C HIS A 108 -9.40 2.54 -16.10
N ARG A 109 -8.53 3.55 -16.18
CA ARG A 109 -8.25 4.20 -17.45
C ARG A 109 -7.42 3.20 -18.23
N ASP A 110 -8.12 2.38 -19.00
CA ASP A 110 -7.55 1.79 -20.22
C ASP A 110 -7.05 2.95 -21.07
N THR A 111 -5.85 3.42 -20.75
CA THR A 111 -5.13 4.38 -21.56
C THR A 111 -4.59 3.56 -22.71
N ALA A 112 -5.50 3.17 -23.61
CA ALA A 112 -5.17 2.78 -24.96
C ALA A 112 -4.40 3.98 -25.52
N HIS A 113 -3.07 3.93 -25.42
CA HIS A 113 -2.21 4.78 -26.20
C HIS A 113 -2.69 4.59 -27.65
N PRO A 114 -3.21 5.61 -28.33
CA PRO A 114 -3.35 5.49 -29.76
C PRO A 114 -1.92 5.28 -30.24
N ARG A 115 -1.63 4.05 -30.68
CA ARG A 115 -0.40 3.74 -31.41
C ARG A 115 -0.33 4.80 -32.49
N GLN A 116 0.55 5.80 -32.31
CA GLN A 116 0.83 6.76 -33.34
C GLN A 116 1.25 5.92 -34.54
N ARG A 117 0.37 5.83 -35.54
CA ARG A 117 0.75 5.22 -36.81
C ARG A 117 1.96 6.04 -37.27
N PRO A 118 3.12 5.42 -37.52
CA PRO A 118 4.25 6.17 -38.05
C PRO A 118 3.77 6.88 -39.31
N GLN A 119 3.87 8.22 -39.31
CA GLN A 119 3.46 9.02 -40.45
C GLN A 119 4.31 8.61 -41.67
N PRO A 120 3.71 8.29 -42.83
CA PRO A 120 4.48 8.14 -44.05
C PRO A 120 5.07 9.52 -44.37
N HIS A 121 6.39 9.64 -44.25
CA HIS A 121 7.09 10.86 -44.63
C HIS A 121 6.99 11.00 -46.16
N PRO A 122 6.59 12.17 -46.71
CA PRO A 122 6.61 12.40 -48.14
C PRO A 122 8.06 12.33 -48.64
N GLN A 123 8.36 11.33 -49.48
CA GLN A 123 9.63 11.21 -50.16
C GLN A 123 9.77 12.37 -51.16
N GLY A 124 10.58 13.37 -50.81
CA GLY A 124 11.02 14.39 -51.77
C GLY A 124 11.87 13.75 -52.88
N PRO A 125 12.01 14.41 -54.05
CA PRO A 125 12.77 13.88 -55.16
C PRO A 125 14.23 13.62 -54.76
N LEU A 126 14.71 12.41 -55.04
CA LEU A 126 16.11 12.02 -54.83
C LEU A 126 17.04 12.95 -55.62
N PRO A 127 18.16 13.44 -55.04
CA PRO A 127 19.16 14.15 -55.81
C PRO A 127 19.79 13.20 -56.85
N PRO A 128 20.14 13.70 -58.05
CA PRO A 128 20.75 12.89 -59.10
C PRO A 128 22.10 12.37 -58.61
N TYR A 129 22.28 11.04 -58.73
CA TYR A 129 23.48 10.34 -58.32
C TYR A 129 24.64 10.73 -59.24
N GLY A 130 25.63 11.43 -58.69
CA GLY A 130 26.90 11.68 -59.34
C GLY A 130 28.03 11.31 -58.39
N ASP A 131 28.54 10.08 -58.51
CA ASP A 131 29.98 9.83 -58.66
C ASP A 131 30.28 8.33 -58.87
N PRO A 132 31.29 7.97 -59.70
CA PRO A 132 31.49 6.61 -60.20
C PRO A 132 32.39 5.71 -59.33
N ASN A 133 32.82 6.13 -58.13
CA ASN A 133 33.63 5.31 -57.22
C ASN A 133 32.83 4.91 -55.96
N GLY A 134 32.25 3.71 -56.03
CA GLY A 134 31.25 3.19 -55.11
C GLY A 134 31.73 2.80 -53.71
N GLY A 135 31.04 3.34 -52.71
CA GLY A 135 30.84 2.69 -51.41
C GLY A 135 29.34 2.72 -51.09
N PRO A 136 28.73 1.64 -50.55
CA PRO A 136 27.30 1.60 -50.29
C PRO A 136 26.91 2.62 -49.21
N PRO A 137 25.75 3.29 -49.34
CA PRO A 137 25.32 4.31 -48.39
C PRO A 137 25.08 3.74 -47.00
N MET A 138 25.47 4.50 -45.97
CA MET A 138 25.43 4.18 -44.53
C MET A 138 24.04 3.86 -43.94
N ALA A 139 22.97 3.85 -44.73
CA ALA A 139 21.60 3.63 -44.25
C ALA A 139 21.28 2.16 -43.90
N ALA A 140 22.16 1.20 -44.22
CA ALA A 140 21.90 -0.24 -44.05
C ALA A 140 22.71 -0.91 -42.92
N ARG A 141 23.29 -0.16 -41.97
CA ARG A 141 24.16 -0.75 -40.93
C ARG A 141 23.45 -1.32 -39.69
N ASN A 142 22.14 -1.11 -39.53
CA ASN A 142 21.45 -1.40 -38.25
C ASN A 142 20.41 -2.53 -38.31
N LEU A 143 20.45 -3.43 -39.31
CA LEU A 143 19.44 -4.49 -39.49
C LEU A 143 19.99 -5.92 -39.46
N THR A 144 21.20 -6.15 -38.96
CA THR A 144 21.72 -7.52 -38.81
C THR A 144 22.36 -7.72 -37.45
N MET A 145 21.52 -7.82 -36.42
CA MET A 145 21.89 -8.48 -35.18
C MET A 145 20.66 -9.16 -34.59
N GLY A 146 20.62 -10.50 -34.62
CA GLY A 146 19.77 -11.27 -33.72
C GLY A 146 18.72 -12.23 -34.32
N ILE A 147 18.84 -12.69 -35.56
CA ILE A 147 18.10 -13.86 -36.04
C ILE A 147 19.09 -14.96 -36.42
N GLN A 148 18.93 -16.09 -35.72
CA GLN A 148 19.50 -17.43 -35.92
C GLN A 148 20.90 -17.70 -35.35
N ASP A 149 20.93 -18.33 -34.17
CA ASP A 149 21.58 -19.65 -34.06
C ASP A 149 21.05 -20.52 -32.89
N ARG A 150 20.39 -21.63 -33.24
CA ARG A 150 20.34 -22.91 -32.50
C ARG A 150 20.53 -23.95 -33.62
N PRO A 151 21.50 -24.87 -33.56
CA PRO A 151 21.28 -26.13 -32.82
C PRO A 151 22.54 -26.86 -32.30
N ARG A 152 22.46 -27.45 -31.10
CA ARG A 152 22.53 -28.90 -30.78
C ARG A 152 22.59 -29.11 -29.28
#